data_AF-A0A370KTI1-F1
#
_entry.id   AF-A0A370KTI1-F1
#
_cell.length_a   1.000
_cell.length_b   1.000
_cell.length_c   1.000
_cell.angle_alpha   90.00
_cell.angle_beta   90.00
_cell.angle_gamma   90.00
#
_symmetry.space_group_name_H-M   'P 1'
#
loop_
_entity.id
_entity.type
_entity.pdbx_description
1 polymer ?
#
loop_
_entity_poly.entity_id
_entity_poly.type
_entity_poly.pdbx_seq_one_letter_code
_entity_poly.pdbx_strand_id
1 'polypeptide(L)'
;MRELAAKANRAPSRPGRATSGGNAAAVDGLVPIAGGSDGGGSIRIPSAWCHTFGFQASFGRVPTVGRPGAFGASSPFIFEGPITRTVEDAATALSALSGPDIADPFNIVGKLDWLGALQRLIEGLHIGLTLDFGGFPLEPTITAKIEEAIRAFDAADATIVPLSLKFGRTVDELVQLWCRMISQKYGFGT
;
A
#
# COMPACT_ATOMS: atom_id res chain seq x y z
N MET A 1 14.32 -18.62 13.32
CA MET A 1 14.08 -18.33 11.88
C MET A 1 13.00 -19.24 11.28
N ARG A 2 13.20 -20.57 11.14
CA ARG A 2 12.15 -21.49 10.62
C ARG A 2 10.88 -21.55 11.48
N GLU A 3 10.99 -21.40 12.80
CA GLU A 3 9.82 -21.38 13.70
C GLU A 3 9.00 -20.08 13.65
N LEU A 4 9.57 -18.96 13.20
CA LEU A 4 8.86 -17.68 13.09
C LEU A 4 7.97 -17.65 11.84
N ALA A 5 8.48 -18.13 10.70
CA ALA A 5 7.68 -18.37 9.50
C ALA A 5 6.58 -19.42 9.74
N ALA A 6 6.85 -20.46 10.54
CA ALA A 6 5.85 -21.46 10.93
C ALA A 6 4.79 -20.92 11.91
N LYS A 7 5.16 -19.99 12.81
CA LYS A 7 4.22 -19.31 13.72
C LYS A 7 3.37 -18.25 13.00
N ALA A 8 3.92 -17.54 12.02
CA ALA A 8 3.16 -16.64 11.14
C ALA A 8 2.02 -17.37 10.39
N ASN A 9 2.17 -18.68 10.17
CA ASN A 9 1.20 -19.53 9.50
C ASN A 9 0.11 -20.13 10.44
N ARG A 10 0.16 -19.87 11.76
CA ARG A 10 -0.73 -20.50 12.76
C ARG A 10 -1.65 -19.53 13.54
N ALA A 11 -1.61 -18.22 13.27
CA ALA A 11 -2.47 -17.24 13.94
C ALA A 11 -3.82 -17.02 13.19
N PRO A 12 -4.93 -16.67 13.89
CA PRO A 12 -6.27 -16.58 13.30
C PRO A 12 -6.46 -15.43 12.28
N SER A 13 -5.57 -14.44 12.28
CA SER A 13 -5.54 -13.29 11.35
C SER A 13 -4.56 -13.54 10.21
N ARG A 14 -5.05 -14.17 9.13
CA ARG A 14 -4.24 -14.63 7.99
C ARG A 14 -3.74 -13.45 7.12
N PRO A 15 -2.42 -13.32 6.85
CA PRO A 15 -1.90 -12.49 5.76
C PRO A 15 -2.41 -12.96 4.40
N GLY A 16 -2.59 -14.29 4.22
CA GLY A 16 -3.10 -14.92 3.00
C GLY A 16 -4.58 -14.66 2.68
N ARG A 17 -5.31 -13.86 3.48
CA ARG A 17 -6.65 -13.37 3.10
C ARG A 17 -6.57 -12.09 2.25
N ALA A 18 -5.46 -11.36 2.28
CA ALA A 18 -5.19 -10.31 1.31
C ALA A 18 -4.70 -10.97 0.00
N THR A 19 -5.12 -10.43 -1.14
CA THR A 19 -4.79 -10.98 -2.47
C THR A 19 -3.29 -11.09 -2.72
N SER A 20 -2.46 -10.21 -2.13
CA SER A 20 -1.00 -10.25 -2.24
C SER A 20 -0.30 -10.82 -0.99
N GLY A 21 -1.01 -11.54 -0.12
CA GLY A 21 -0.44 -12.11 1.11
C GLY A 21 0.67 -13.13 0.87
N GLY A 22 0.53 -13.96 -0.16
CA GLY A 22 1.58 -14.90 -0.56
C GLY A 22 2.84 -14.19 -1.06
N ASN A 23 2.67 -13.08 -1.76
CA ASN A 23 3.78 -12.29 -2.31
C ASN A 23 4.57 -11.61 -1.19
N ALA A 24 3.87 -11.02 -0.20
CA ALA A 24 4.51 -10.46 0.98
C ALA A 24 5.29 -11.49 1.80
N ALA A 25 4.74 -12.69 1.98
CA ALA A 25 5.44 -13.79 2.65
C ALA A 25 6.62 -14.33 1.84
N ALA A 26 6.52 -14.39 0.51
CA ALA A 26 7.62 -14.86 -0.35
C ALA A 26 8.82 -13.90 -0.34
N VAL A 27 8.58 -12.60 -0.16
CA VAL A 27 9.65 -11.61 -0.05
C VAL A 27 10.45 -11.78 1.26
N ASP A 28 9.89 -12.42 2.28
CA ASP A 28 10.58 -12.81 3.51
C ASP A 28 11.47 -14.08 3.31
N GLY A 29 12.29 -14.05 2.25
CA GLY A 29 13.40 -14.99 2.07
C GLY A 29 13.32 -15.96 0.88
N LEU A 30 12.27 -15.90 0.05
CA LEU A 30 12.17 -16.72 -1.18
C LEU A 30 12.52 -15.92 -2.44
N VAL A 31 12.06 -14.67 -2.52
CA VAL A 31 12.32 -13.77 -3.66
C VAL A 31 12.74 -12.39 -3.16
N PRO A 32 13.56 -11.64 -3.92
CA PRO A 32 13.97 -10.29 -3.50
C PRO A 32 12.85 -9.25 -3.68
N ILE A 33 11.97 -9.45 -4.67
CA ILE A 33 10.90 -8.53 -5.08
C ILE A 33 9.70 -9.36 -5.52
N ALA A 34 8.50 -8.92 -5.17
CA ALA A 34 7.25 -9.42 -5.72
C ALA A 34 6.35 -8.25 -6.15
N GLY A 35 5.50 -8.45 -7.16
CA GLY A 35 4.44 -7.50 -7.49
C GLY A 35 3.18 -7.75 -6.67
N GLY A 36 2.28 -6.78 -6.61
CA GLY A 36 0.94 -6.98 -6.06
C GLY A 36 -0.01 -5.90 -6.55
N SER A 37 -1.30 -6.16 -6.36
CA SER A 37 -2.36 -5.18 -6.54
C SER A 37 -2.93 -4.76 -5.19
N ASP A 38 -3.29 -3.49 -5.05
CA ASP A 38 -3.80 -2.87 -3.84
C ASP A 38 -5.09 -2.14 -4.20
N GLY A 39 -6.23 -2.61 -3.71
CA GLY A 39 -7.51 -1.89 -3.86
C GLY A 39 -7.99 -1.25 -2.56
N GLY A 40 -7.97 -2.06 -1.49
CA GLY A 40 -8.31 -1.65 -0.14
C GLY A 40 -7.16 -1.86 0.84
N GLY A 41 -5.90 -1.86 0.37
CA GLY A 41 -4.72 -2.13 1.18
C GLY A 41 -4.00 -3.44 0.85
N SER A 42 -4.32 -4.10 -0.25
CA SER A 42 -3.85 -5.47 -0.52
C SER A 42 -2.35 -5.62 -0.82
N ILE A 43 -1.58 -4.53 -0.97
CA ILE A 43 -0.11 -4.53 -0.91
C ILE A 43 0.33 -4.13 0.50
N ARG A 44 -0.19 -3.02 1.01
CA ARG A 44 0.27 -2.39 2.26
C ARG A 44 -0.04 -3.22 3.51
N ILE A 45 -1.26 -3.76 3.61
CA ILE A 45 -1.71 -4.60 4.73
C ILE A 45 -0.83 -5.84 4.84
N PRO A 46 -0.74 -6.75 3.85
CA PRO A 46 0.07 -7.96 4.02
C PRO A 46 1.55 -7.65 4.22
N SER A 47 2.08 -6.56 3.66
CA SER A 47 3.46 -6.15 3.91
C SER A 47 3.70 -5.76 5.38
N ALA A 48 2.76 -5.01 5.99
CA ALA A 48 2.79 -4.69 7.41
C ALA A 48 2.73 -5.95 8.31
N TRP A 49 1.94 -6.95 7.92
CA TRP A 49 1.84 -8.23 8.65
C TRP A 49 3.06 -9.15 8.47
N CYS A 50 3.75 -9.06 7.33
CA CYS A 50 4.88 -9.93 6.98
C CYS A 50 6.25 -9.24 7.17
N HIS A 51 6.30 -8.08 7.82
CA HIS A 51 7.53 -7.29 8.03
C HIS A 51 8.30 -7.00 6.73
N THR A 52 7.57 -6.73 5.66
CA THR A 52 8.11 -6.31 4.37
C THR A 52 7.65 -4.90 4.03
N PHE A 53 8.29 -4.28 3.05
CA PHE A 53 7.94 -2.97 2.53
C PHE A 53 7.08 -3.11 1.27
N GLY A 54 5.82 -2.68 1.37
CA GLY A 54 4.87 -2.67 0.25
C GLY A 54 4.52 -1.25 -0.16
N PHE A 55 4.77 -0.91 -1.43
CA PHE A 55 4.51 0.43 -1.95
C PHE A 55 3.36 0.42 -2.95
N GLN A 56 2.29 1.16 -2.65
CA GLN A 56 1.20 1.40 -3.58
C GLN A 56 1.48 2.70 -4.35
N ALA A 57 1.83 2.58 -5.63
CA ALA A 57 2.10 3.75 -6.47
C ALA A 57 0.78 4.40 -6.93
N SER A 58 0.78 5.72 -7.19
CA SER A 58 -0.39 6.44 -7.70
C SER A 58 -1.05 5.71 -8.87
N PHE A 59 -2.38 5.82 -9.01
CA PHE A 59 -3.13 5.12 -10.06
C PHE A 59 -2.53 5.43 -11.44
N GLY A 60 -2.33 4.41 -12.27
CA GLY A 60 -1.70 4.55 -13.58
C GLY A 60 -0.19 4.82 -13.56
N ARG A 61 0.49 4.87 -12.41
CA ARG A 61 1.95 5.03 -12.35
C ARG A 61 2.69 3.77 -12.80
N VAL A 62 2.25 2.62 -12.30
CA VAL A 62 2.63 1.30 -12.79
C VAL A 62 1.50 0.84 -13.70
N PRO A 63 1.75 0.59 -15.00
CA PRO A 63 0.69 0.21 -15.91
C PRO A 63 0.00 -1.11 -15.54
N THR A 64 -1.31 -1.18 -15.72
CA THR A 64 -2.08 -2.41 -15.58
C THR A 64 -2.70 -2.79 -16.92
N VAL A 65 -2.11 -3.78 -17.58
CA VAL A 65 -2.60 -4.24 -18.88
C VAL A 65 -3.63 -5.36 -18.69
N GLY A 66 -4.92 -5.01 -18.72
CA GLY A 66 -6.01 -5.97 -18.80
C GLY A 66 -6.15 -6.52 -20.23
N ARG A 67 -6.02 -7.84 -20.42
CA ARG A 67 -6.35 -8.50 -21.71
C ARG A 67 -7.58 -9.40 -21.55
N PRO A 68 -8.49 -9.46 -22.54
CA PRO A 68 -8.47 -8.75 -23.82
C PRO A 68 -8.99 -7.31 -23.76
N GLY A 69 -9.57 -6.88 -22.64
CA GLY A 69 -10.12 -5.53 -22.48
C GLY A 69 -9.18 -4.59 -21.74
N ALA A 70 -8.57 -3.64 -22.45
CA ALA A 70 -7.73 -2.59 -21.86
C ALA A 70 -8.50 -1.74 -20.82
N PHE A 71 -9.84 -1.70 -20.93
CA PHE A 71 -10.74 -1.04 -19.97
C PHE A 71 -11.30 -1.97 -18.89
N GLY A 72 -10.86 -3.23 -18.81
CA GLY A 72 -11.27 -4.16 -17.74
C GLY A 72 -10.82 -3.70 -16.35
N ALA A 73 -9.78 -2.86 -16.30
CA ALA A 73 -9.30 -2.16 -15.12
C ALA A 73 -9.90 -0.75 -14.96
N SER A 74 -11.12 -0.49 -15.46
CA SER A 74 -11.84 0.80 -15.37
C SER A 74 -12.18 1.30 -13.95
N SER A 75 -11.65 0.64 -12.92
CA SER A 75 -11.84 1.01 -11.53
C SER A 75 -10.58 1.76 -11.07
N PRO A 76 -10.63 3.09 -10.92
CA PRO A 76 -9.49 3.92 -10.51
C PRO A 76 -9.14 3.73 -9.03
N PHE A 77 -9.40 2.54 -8.50
CA PHE A 77 -9.23 2.15 -7.12
C PHE A 77 -8.34 0.92 -6.99
N ILE A 78 -7.89 0.29 -8.08
CA ILE A 78 -6.91 -0.80 -8.02
C ILE A 78 -5.57 -0.26 -8.52
N PHE A 79 -4.56 -0.40 -7.67
CA PHE A 79 -3.23 0.14 -7.88
C PHE A 79 -2.23 -1.00 -7.92
N GLU A 80 -1.19 -0.89 -8.74
CA GLU A 80 -0.10 -1.86 -8.80
C GLU A 80 1.15 -1.32 -8.07
N GLY A 81 1.97 -2.23 -7.56
CA GLY A 81 3.23 -1.84 -6.94
C GLY A 81 4.05 -3.00 -6.39
N PRO A 82 5.29 -2.72 -5.97
CA PRO A 82 6.20 -3.75 -5.47
C PRO A 82 6.01 -4.02 -3.98
N ILE A 83 6.34 -5.25 -3.60
CA ILE A 83 6.61 -5.69 -2.23
C ILE A 83 8.06 -6.16 -2.18
N THR A 84 8.81 -5.65 -1.21
CA THR A 84 10.28 -5.79 -1.10
C THR A 84 10.70 -5.82 0.37
N ARG A 85 11.98 -6.04 0.67
CA ARG A 85 12.49 -5.99 2.06
C ARG A 85 12.96 -4.61 2.48
N THR A 86 13.24 -3.73 1.53
CA THR A 86 13.85 -2.42 1.77
C THR A 86 13.18 -1.34 0.92
N VAL A 87 13.29 -0.07 1.33
CA VAL A 87 12.73 1.05 0.56
C VAL A 87 13.49 1.22 -0.75
N GLU A 88 14.80 0.98 -0.72
CA GLU A 88 15.71 1.04 -1.86
C GLU A 88 15.36 0.02 -2.94
N ASP A 89 15.04 -1.22 -2.55
CA ASP A 89 14.59 -2.26 -3.49
C ASP A 89 13.26 -1.86 -4.15
N ALA A 90 12.32 -1.27 -3.39
CA ALA A 90 11.07 -0.78 -3.97
C ALA A 90 11.29 0.39 -4.93
N ALA A 91 12.16 1.34 -4.62
CA ALA A 91 12.52 2.43 -5.53
C ALA A 91 13.18 1.91 -6.82
N THR A 92 14.03 0.89 -6.69
CA THR A 92 14.65 0.19 -7.82
C THR A 92 13.59 -0.51 -8.68
N ALA A 93 12.67 -1.25 -8.04
CA ALA A 93 11.56 -1.90 -8.73
C ALA A 93 10.67 -0.89 -9.46
N LEU A 94 10.29 0.21 -8.81
CA LEU A 94 9.46 1.27 -9.40
C LEU A 94 10.13 1.97 -10.57
N SER A 95 11.46 2.10 -10.56
CA SER A 95 12.22 2.63 -11.69
C SER A 95 12.11 1.76 -12.94
N ALA A 96 11.91 0.45 -12.77
CA ALA A 96 11.70 -0.50 -13.86
C ALA A 96 10.21 -0.67 -14.23
N LEU A 97 9.32 -0.65 -13.24
CA LEU A 97 7.89 -0.93 -13.41
C LEU A 97 7.07 0.31 -13.83
N SER A 98 7.52 1.51 -13.50
CA SER A 98 6.80 2.74 -13.84
C SER A 98 7.18 3.27 -15.21
N GLY A 99 6.21 3.80 -15.94
CA GLY A 99 6.46 4.47 -17.22
C GLY A 99 5.27 4.42 -18.17
N PRO A 100 5.38 5.12 -19.31
CA PRO A 100 4.35 5.10 -20.34
C PRO A 100 4.14 3.69 -20.91
N ASP A 101 2.91 3.21 -20.92
CA ASP A 101 2.49 2.00 -21.63
C ASP A 101 1.20 2.25 -22.40
N ILE A 102 1.24 2.05 -23.72
CA ILE A 102 0.11 2.25 -24.63
C ILE A 102 -1.03 1.25 -24.41
N ALA A 103 -0.75 0.12 -23.79
CA ALA A 103 -1.75 -0.92 -23.53
C ALA A 103 -2.61 -0.63 -22.29
N ASP A 104 -2.23 0.36 -21.47
CA ASP A 104 -3.01 0.85 -20.34
C ASP A 104 -3.56 2.26 -20.62
N PRO A 105 -4.88 2.43 -20.85
CA PRO A 105 -5.48 3.72 -21.16
C PRO A 105 -5.47 4.71 -20.00
N PHE A 106 -5.17 4.27 -18.77
CA PHE A 106 -5.12 5.10 -17.56
C PHE A 106 -3.70 5.44 -17.12
N ASN A 107 -2.69 5.00 -17.88
CA ASN A 107 -1.32 5.23 -17.52
C ASN A 107 -0.96 6.73 -17.49
N ILE A 108 -0.31 7.16 -16.40
CA ILE A 108 0.12 8.55 -16.23
C ILE A 108 1.46 8.74 -16.94
N VAL A 109 1.48 9.70 -17.87
CA VAL A 109 2.69 10.09 -18.59
C VAL A 109 3.66 10.87 -17.67
N GLY A 110 4.96 10.62 -17.84
CA GLY A 110 6.03 11.34 -17.15
C GLY A 110 6.87 10.41 -16.28
N LYS A 111 8.18 10.64 -16.24
CA LYS A 111 9.11 9.83 -15.43
C LYS A 111 9.27 10.46 -14.04
N LEU A 112 9.40 9.61 -13.03
CA LEU A 112 9.83 10.01 -11.69
C LEU A 112 11.22 9.45 -11.44
N ASP A 113 12.06 10.24 -10.77
CA ASP A 113 13.35 9.78 -10.28
C ASP A 113 13.18 9.14 -8.89
N TRP A 114 12.84 7.85 -8.88
CA TRP A 114 12.59 7.10 -7.64
C TRP A 114 13.86 6.92 -6.80
N LEU A 115 14.99 6.69 -7.44
CA LEU A 115 16.27 6.51 -6.75
C LEU A 115 16.79 7.85 -6.21
N GLY A 116 16.67 8.93 -6.97
CA GLY A 116 17.00 10.27 -6.48
C GLY A 116 16.09 10.73 -5.34
N ALA A 117 14.85 10.24 -5.26
CA ALA A 117 13.96 10.54 -4.13
C ALA A 117 14.50 10.00 -2.79
N LEU A 118 15.30 8.93 -2.79
CA LEU A 118 15.93 8.38 -1.58
C LEU A 118 16.98 9.33 -0.97
N GLN A 119 17.51 10.26 -1.78
CA GLN A 119 18.52 11.22 -1.36
C GLN A 119 17.91 12.54 -0.90
N ARG A 120 16.58 12.68 -0.93
CA ARG A 120 15.91 13.92 -0.52
C ARG A 120 15.88 14.02 1.00
N LEU A 121 16.44 15.12 1.51
CA LEU A 121 16.29 15.50 2.89
C LEU A 121 14.82 15.81 3.20
N ILE A 122 14.41 15.47 4.42
CA ILE A 122 13.06 15.73 4.94
C ILE A 122 13.00 16.93 5.90
N GLU A 123 14.14 17.59 6.11
CA GLU A 123 14.24 18.82 6.91
C GLU A 123 13.26 19.88 6.38
N GLY A 124 12.50 20.48 7.30
CA GLY A 124 11.50 21.49 6.99
C GLY A 124 10.22 20.98 6.32
N LEU A 125 10.07 19.66 6.10
CA LEU A 125 8.81 19.12 5.58
C LEU A 125 7.71 19.17 6.63
N HIS A 126 6.49 19.50 6.20
CA HIS A 126 5.30 19.41 7.02
C HIS A 126 4.59 18.08 6.76
N ILE A 127 4.51 17.22 7.78
CA ILE A 127 3.94 15.89 7.68
C ILE A 127 2.60 15.88 8.44
N GLY A 128 1.51 15.76 7.70
CA GLY A 128 0.18 15.60 8.28
C GLY A 128 0.00 14.22 8.93
N LEU A 129 -0.39 14.18 10.20
CA LEU A 129 -0.61 12.95 10.95
C LEU A 129 -2.07 12.82 11.38
N THR A 130 -2.70 11.71 10.99
CA THR A 130 -3.95 11.24 11.57
C THR A 130 -3.76 9.78 11.96
N LEU A 131 -4.07 9.42 13.20
CA LEU A 131 -3.95 8.05 13.68
C LEU A 131 -5.13 7.18 13.22
N ASP A 132 -6.33 7.77 13.22
CA ASP A 132 -7.59 7.06 13.06
C ASP A 132 -8.31 7.39 11.74
N PHE A 133 -7.75 8.29 10.91
CA PHE A 133 -8.42 8.84 9.73
C PHE A 133 -9.85 9.32 10.04
N GLY A 134 -10.14 9.77 11.27
CA GLY A 134 -11.46 10.26 11.65
C GLY A 134 -12.55 9.21 11.88
N GLY A 135 -12.20 7.93 12.07
CA GLY A 135 -13.20 6.93 12.45
C GLY A 135 -12.71 5.48 12.59
N PHE A 136 -11.45 5.19 12.30
CA PHE A 136 -10.86 3.86 12.38
C PHE A 136 -10.11 3.71 13.72
N PRO A 137 -10.67 2.99 14.70
CA PRO A 137 -10.01 2.82 15.99
C PRO A 137 -8.71 2.01 15.85
N LEU A 138 -7.70 2.40 16.61
CA LEU A 138 -6.39 1.72 16.67
C LEU A 138 -6.22 1.00 18.00
N GLU A 139 -5.61 -0.17 17.94
CA GLU A 139 -5.13 -0.87 19.13
C GLU A 139 -4.02 -0.06 19.81
N PRO A 140 -3.99 0.04 21.15
CA PRO A 140 -3.00 0.84 21.87
C PRO A 140 -1.55 0.50 21.53
N THR A 141 -1.27 -0.78 21.24
CA THR A 141 0.07 -1.25 20.86
C THR A 141 0.52 -0.72 19.50
N ILE A 142 -0.42 -0.54 18.56
CA ILE A 142 -0.16 0.05 17.25
C ILE A 142 0.06 1.55 17.39
N THR A 143 -0.78 2.24 18.18
CA THR A 143 -0.60 3.67 18.48
C THR A 143 0.80 3.96 19.02
N ALA A 144 1.24 3.19 20.03
CA ALA A 144 2.57 3.38 20.63
C ALA A 144 3.71 3.19 19.61
N LYS A 145 3.55 2.27 18.65
CA LYS A 145 4.53 2.02 17.58
C LYS A 145 4.57 3.14 16.55
N ILE A 146 3.43 3.71 16.21
CA ILE A 146 3.36 4.88 15.32
C ILE A 146 4.00 6.09 16.01
N GLU A 147 3.68 6.35 17.29
CA GLU A 147 4.29 7.42 18.08
C GLU A 147 5.80 7.27 18.21
N GLU A 148 6.31 6.03 18.32
CA GLU A 148 7.73 5.73 18.28
C GLU A 148 8.36 6.09 16.93
N ALA A 149 7.73 5.70 15.83
CA ALA A 149 8.22 5.99 14.49
C ALA A 149 8.20 7.50 14.18
N ILE A 150 7.21 8.24 14.68
CA ILE A 150 7.08 9.69 14.44
C ILE A 150 8.27 10.47 15.02
N ARG A 151 8.86 10.02 16.14
CA ARG A 151 10.03 10.67 16.73
C ARG A 151 11.24 10.72 15.80
N ALA A 152 11.35 9.77 14.85
CA ALA A 152 12.42 9.78 13.87
C ALA A 152 12.28 10.94 12.86
N PHE A 153 11.05 11.40 12.58
CA PHE A 153 10.81 12.54 11.70
C PHE A 153 11.07 13.87 12.41
N ASP A 154 10.68 13.98 13.70
CA ASP A 154 11.00 15.14 14.54
C ASP A 154 12.52 15.32 14.68
N ALA A 155 13.25 14.22 14.92
CA ALA A 155 14.72 14.21 14.97
C ALA A 155 15.40 14.54 13.63
N ALA A 156 14.65 14.52 12.51
CA ALA A 156 15.11 14.89 11.19
C ALA A 156 14.63 16.29 10.77
N ASP A 157 14.23 17.12 11.74
CA ASP A 157 13.75 18.50 11.56
C ASP A 157 12.50 18.61 10.65
N ALA A 158 11.68 17.56 10.61
CA ALA A 158 10.36 17.61 9.98
C ALA A 158 9.29 18.03 11.00
N THR A 159 8.35 18.87 10.56
CA THR A 159 7.23 19.34 11.39
C THR A 159 6.03 18.40 11.28
N ILE A 160 5.62 17.80 12.39
CA ILE A 160 4.41 16.96 12.45
C ILE A 160 3.18 17.82 12.71
N VAL A 161 2.20 17.75 11.83
CA VAL A 161 0.95 18.51 11.89
C VAL A 161 -0.20 17.56 12.19
N PRO A 162 -0.80 17.57 13.39
CA PRO A 162 -1.99 16.77 13.68
C PRO A 162 -3.16 17.15 12.76
N LEU A 163 -3.79 16.16 12.16
CA LEU A 163 -4.94 16.32 11.26
C LEU A 163 -6.13 15.52 11.79
N SER A 164 -7.30 16.18 11.77
CA SER A 164 -8.59 15.53 11.98
C SER A 164 -9.36 15.53 10.67
N LEU A 165 -9.64 14.34 10.15
CA LEU A 165 -10.42 14.17 8.93
C LEU A 165 -11.89 13.94 9.28
N LYS A 166 -12.80 14.58 8.54
CA LYS A 166 -14.24 14.42 8.71
C LYS A 166 -14.87 14.16 7.35
N PHE A 167 -15.35 12.94 7.16
CA PHE A 167 -15.91 12.50 5.88
C PHE A 167 -17.43 12.70 5.76
N GLY A 168 -18.10 13.19 6.80
CA GLY A 168 -19.56 13.41 6.81
C GLY A 168 -20.41 12.13 6.69
N ARG A 169 -19.76 10.96 6.79
CA ARG A 169 -20.32 9.61 6.76
C ARG A 169 -19.66 8.78 7.85
N THR A 170 -20.33 7.76 8.36
CA THR A 170 -19.71 6.81 9.29
C THR A 170 -18.76 5.87 8.53
N VAL A 171 -17.81 5.27 9.26
CA VAL A 171 -16.94 4.24 8.66
C VAL A 171 -17.74 3.09 8.08
N ASP A 172 -18.80 2.65 8.75
CA ASP A 172 -19.66 1.58 8.25
C ASP A 172 -20.34 1.95 6.93
N GLU A 173 -20.81 3.19 6.78
CA GLU A 173 -21.38 3.67 5.52
C GLU A 173 -20.35 3.66 4.39
N LEU A 174 -19.11 4.08 4.67
CA LEU A 174 -18.01 4.08 3.72
C LEU A 174 -17.61 2.65 3.31
N VAL A 175 -17.52 1.73 4.27
CA VAL A 175 -17.23 0.31 4.03
C VAL A 175 -18.35 -0.34 3.21
N GLN A 176 -19.62 -0.08 3.54
CA GLN A 176 -20.75 -0.59 2.77
C GLN A 176 -20.79 -0.03 1.34
N LEU A 177 -20.41 1.25 1.14
CA LEU A 177 -20.29 1.83 -0.18
C LEU A 177 -19.19 1.12 -0.98
N TRP A 178 -18.02 0.91 -0.38
CA TRP A 178 -16.91 0.16 -0.98
C TRP A 178 -17.32 -1.25 -1.38
N CYS A 179 -17.93 -2.01 -0.46
CA CYS A 179 -18.41 -3.37 -0.72
C CYS A 179 -19.41 -3.40 -1.88
N ARG A 180 -20.37 -2.48 -1.94
CA ARG A 180 -21.33 -2.40 -3.05
C ARG A 180 -20.64 -2.12 -4.39
N MET A 181 -19.71 -1.16 -4.42
CA MET A 181 -18.96 -0.82 -5.63
C MET A 181 -18.12 -2.01 -6.14
N ILE A 182 -17.44 -2.71 -5.24
CA ILE A 182 -16.63 -3.88 -5.59
C ILE A 182 -17.50 -5.07 -6.01
N SER A 183 -18.62 -5.32 -5.34
CA SER A 183 -19.55 -6.40 -5.72
C SER A 183 -20.14 -6.19 -7.12
N GLN A 184 -20.48 -4.95 -7.48
CA GLN A 184 -20.93 -4.61 -8.83
C GLN A 184 -19.85 -4.89 -9.89
N LYS A 185 -18.59 -4.60 -9.56
CA LYS A 185 -17.45 -4.83 -10.47
C LYS A 185 -17.16 -6.32 -10.68
N TYR A 186 -17.21 -7.13 -9.64
CA TYR A 186 -16.83 -8.55 -9.69
C TYR A 186 -18.01 -9.53 -9.78
N GLY A 187 -19.24 -9.05 -9.89
CA GLY A 187 -20.41 -9.88 -10.18
C GLY A 187 -20.90 -10.75 -9.02
N PHE A 188 -20.67 -10.34 -7.77
CA PHE A 188 -21.38 -10.95 -6.64
C PHE A 188 -22.82 -10.41 -6.64
N GLY A 189 -23.70 -11.12 -7.35
CA GLY A 189 -25.13 -10.82 -7.40
C GLY A 189 -25.73 -10.70 -6.00
N THR A 190 -26.61 -9.71 -5.83
CA THR A 190 -27.57 -9.65 -4.73
C THR A 190 -28.52 -10.83 -4.76
#